data_AF-A0A4V0XKW1-F1
#
_entry.id   AF-A0A4V0XKW1-F1
#
_cell.length_a   1.000
_cell.length_b   1.000
_cell.length_c   1.000
_cell.angle_alpha   90.00
_cell.angle_beta   90.00
_cell.angle_gamma   90.00
#
_symmetry.space_group_name_H-M   'P 1'
#
loop_
_entity.id
_entity.type
_entity.pdbx_description
1 polymer ?
#
loop_
_entity_poly.entity_id
_entity_poly.type
_entity_poly.pdbx_seq_one_letter_code
_entity_poly.pdbx_strand_id
1 'polypeptide(L)'
;MERRAGKTVSVSWSPAQGQYRKYIGYQLGRSGKPQPKCWYLGGDEREAVRRAVELVAEWNRLKAAGATVWPLKAASSDASENKRAKDDFVDANALTVGEVCSLYLDSYRRLAEAKQVSWGFVHSTEHRLGWVKRALGEHVRLASIGEREIQEAVLLLVRRPLARRRNHQTKEPRPLAIKTVVNCVRAMKAMLVWYFEMDGCAWSKPKRFEKLFRLRQRHMATAEERERAAMEVVSGEVATFTIEELSTLWEEASNKVRLFMLLGLNCGGKVRIPVNSNYKQMK
;
A
#
# COMPACT_ATOMS: atom_id res chain seq x y z
N MET A 1 11.08 -51.41 -11.69
CA MET A 1 11.09 -50.01 -11.23
C MET A 1 12.52 -49.62 -10.89
N GLU A 2 13.26 -49.06 -11.85
CA GLU A 2 14.61 -48.53 -11.60
C GLU A 2 14.51 -47.21 -10.84
N ARG A 3 15.06 -47.16 -9.62
CA ARG A 3 15.25 -45.92 -8.87
C ARG A 3 16.26 -45.05 -9.62
N ARG A 4 15.79 -44.04 -10.35
CA ARG A 4 16.67 -43.00 -10.91
C ARG A 4 17.34 -42.26 -9.75
N ALA A 5 18.63 -42.52 -9.55
CA ALA A 5 19.47 -41.70 -8.66
C ALA A 5 19.31 -40.23 -9.07
N GLY A 6 18.87 -39.39 -8.12
CA GLY A 6 18.70 -37.96 -8.36
C GLY A 6 20.04 -37.36 -8.79
N LYS A 7 20.14 -36.88 -10.03
CA LYS A 7 21.35 -36.18 -10.49
C LYS A 7 21.49 -34.89 -9.69
N THR A 8 22.46 -34.84 -8.79
CA THR A 8 22.80 -33.63 -8.02
C THR A 8 23.21 -32.52 -8.99
N VAL A 9 22.55 -31.36 -8.88
CA VAL A 9 22.82 -30.20 -9.74
C VAL A 9 23.97 -29.40 -9.13
N SER A 10 25.17 -29.46 -9.73
CA SER A 10 26.33 -28.66 -9.32
C SER A 10 26.47 -27.35 -10.12
N VAL A 11 27.05 -26.32 -9.52
CA VAL A 11 27.41 -25.05 -10.17
C VAL A 11 28.93 -24.85 -10.14
N SER A 12 29.48 -23.99 -11.00
CA SER A 12 30.92 -23.71 -11.05
C SER A 12 31.18 -22.22 -10.90
N TRP A 13 32.15 -21.82 -10.08
CA TRP A 13 32.53 -20.41 -9.94
C TRP A 13 33.26 -19.89 -11.19
N SER A 14 32.94 -18.68 -11.62
CA SER A 14 33.61 -17.98 -12.73
C SER A 14 34.38 -16.76 -12.20
N PRO A 15 35.70 -16.86 -11.98
CA PRO A 15 36.50 -15.76 -11.43
C PRO A 15 36.40 -14.47 -12.24
N ALA A 16 36.37 -14.59 -13.58
CA ALA A 16 36.31 -13.43 -14.49
C ALA A 16 34.99 -12.65 -14.41
N GLN A 17 33.91 -13.26 -13.91
CA GLN A 17 32.59 -12.63 -13.80
C GLN A 17 32.15 -12.43 -12.35
N GLY A 18 32.92 -12.94 -11.38
CA GLY A 18 32.59 -12.87 -9.95
C GLY A 18 31.26 -13.54 -9.58
N GLN A 19 30.87 -14.60 -10.31
CA GLN A 19 29.57 -15.26 -10.14
C GLN A 19 29.67 -16.77 -10.40
N TYR A 20 28.76 -17.54 -9.80
CA TYR A 20 28.52 -18.94 -10.15
C TYR A 20 27.86 -19.04 -11.53
N ARG A 21 28.23 -20.06 -12.29
CA ARG A 21 27.68 -20.35 -13.62
C ARG A 21 27.34 -21.82 -13.77
N LYS A 22 26.42 -22.11 -14.70
CA LYS A 22 26.13 -23.47 -15.15
C LYS A 22 25.74 -23.49 -16.62
N TYR A 23 26.20 -24.50 -17.34
CA TYR A 23 25.77 -24.77 -18.70
C TYR A 23 24.50 -25.63 -18.68
N ILE A 24 23.41 -25.12 -19.25
CA ILE A 24 22.12 -25.82 -19.28
C ILE A 24 21.49 -25.62 -20.66
N GLY A 25 21.39 -26.70 -21.43
CA GLY A 25 20.79 -26.70 -22.76
C GLY A 25 21.61 -25.96 -23.82
N TYR A 26 20.95 -25.65 -24.94
CA TYR A 26 21.59 -25.06 -26.12
C TYR A 26 20.83 -23.82 -26.58
N GLN A 27 21.52 -22.82 -27.13
CA GLN A 27 20.94 -21.65 -27.79
C GLN A 27 21.45 -21.61 -29.25
N LEU A 28 20.63 -21.09 -30.17
CA LEU A 28 21.09 -20.82 -31.54
C LEU A 28 22.13 -19.69 -31.53
N GLY A 29 23.35 -20.01 -31.94
CA GLY A 29 24.38 -19.00 -32.17
C GLY A 29 24.13 -18.18 -33.43
N ARG A 30 24.94 -17.14 -33.65
CA ARG A 30 24.86 -16.27 -34.85
C ARG A 30 24.97 -17.03 -36.18
N SER A 31 25.61 -18.20 -36.17
CA SER A 31 25.75 -19.10 -37.31
C SER A 31 24.57 -20.06 -37.52
N GLY A 32 23.51 -19.96 -36.70
CA GLY A 32 22.37 -20.90 -36.72
C GLY A 32 22.68 -22.28 -36.13
N LYS A 33 23.91 -22.51 -35.64
CA LYS A 33 24.28 -23.77 -34.97
C LYS A 33 23.95 -23.72 -33.47
N PRO A 34 23.43 -24.81 -32.87
CA PRO A 34 23.25 -24.90 -31.42
C PRO A 34 24.59 -24.78 -30.69
N GLN A 35 24.65 -23.92 -29.68
CA GLN A 35 25.80 -23.71 -28.81
C GLN A 35 25.38 -23.89 -27.35
N PRO A 36 26.21 -24.48 -26.48
CA PRO A 36 25.88 -24.63 -25.06
C PRO A 36 25.55 -23.27 -24.43
N LYS A 37 24.39 -23.16 -23.77
CA LYS A 37 23.98 -21.93 -23.08
C LYS A 37 24.58 -21.90 -21.67
N CYS A 38 25.42 -20.91 -21.42
CA CYS A 38 25.90 -20.58 -20.09
C CYS A 38 24.91 -19.65 -19.39
N TRP A 39 24.53 -19.98 -18.16
CA TRP A 39 23.74 -19.15 -17.26
C TRP A 39 24.61 -18.67 -16.11
N TYR A 40 24.55 -17.38 -15.78
CA TYR A 40 25.20 -16.79 -14.61
C TYR A 40 24.17 -16.63 -13.49
N LEU A 41 24.49 -17.12 -12.30
CA LEU A 41 23.51 -17.46 -11.26
C LEU A 41 23.69 -16.65 -9.97
N GLY A 42 24.56 -15.64 -9.97
CA GLY A 42 24.84 -14.78 -8.81
C GLY A 42 26.07 -15.18 -8.00
N GLY A 43 26.31 -14.46 -6.90
CA GLY A 43 27.51 -14.60 -6.06
C GLY A 43 27.39 -15.63 -4.92
N ASP A 44 26.16 -15.99 -4.51
CA ASP A 44 25.90 -16.96 -3.45
C ASP A 44 25.74 -18.38 -4.01
N GLU A 45 26.44 -19.35 -3.42
CA GLU A 45 26.46 -20.73 -3.92
C GLU A 45 25.11 -21.43 -3.73
N ARG A 46 24.45 -21.24 -2.57
CA ARG A 46 23.19 -21.93 -2.25
C ARG A 46 22.07 -21.44 -3.14
N GLU A 47 22.00 -20.12 -3.36
CA GLU A 47 21.05 -19.52 -4.29
C GLU A 47 21.34 -19.95 -5.74
N ALA A 48 22.61 -19.98 -6.14
CA ALA A 48 23.00 -20.44 -7.46
C ALA A 48 22.59 -21.90 -7.72
N VAL A 49 22.76 -22.80 -6.74
CA VAL A 49 22.29 -24.19 -6.83
C VAL A 49 20.77 -24.25 -6.98
N ARG A 50 20.01 -23.45 -6.21
CA ARG A 50 18.54 -23.39 -6.32
C ARG A 50 18.09 -22.96 -7.72
N ARG A 51 18.64 -21.84 -8.23
CA ARG A 51 18.34 -21.34 -9.59
C ARG A 51 18.75 -22.34 -10.67
N ALA A 52 19.87 -23.04 -10.47
CA ALA A 52 20.30 -24.10 -11.39
C ALA A 52 19.31 -25.28 -11.44
N VAL A 53 18.70 -25.66 -10.30
CA VAL A 53 17.69 -26.72 -10.26
C VAL A 53 16.44 -26.31 -11.04
N GLU A 54 15.98 -25.08 -10.86
CA GLU A 54 14.82 -24.52 -11.58
C GLU A 54 15.06 -24.49 -13.09
N LEU A 55 16.24 -24.01 -13.53
CA LEU A 55 16.61 -23.97 -14.95
C LEU A 55 16.73 -25.38 -15.56
N VAL A 56 17.24 -26.36 -14.81
CA VAL A 56 17.28 -27.77 -15.26
C VAL A 56 15.87 -28.33 -15.38
N ALA A 57 14.98 -28.05 -14.44
CA ALA A 57 13.59 -28.47 -14.50
C ALA A 57 12.86 -27.86 -15.70
N GLU A 58 13.06 -26.57 -15.96
CA GLU A 58 12.50 -25.88 -17.11
C GLU A 58 13.06 -26.44 -18.43
N TRP A 59 14.38 -26.64 -18.52
CA TRP A 59 14.98 -27.25 -19.70
C TRP A 59 14.44 -28.65 -19.98
N ASN A 60 14.21 -29.44 -18.94
CA ASN A 60 13.60 -30.76 -19.09
C ASN A 60 12.15 -30.67 -19.58
N ARG A 61 11.38 -29.68 -19.10
CA ARG A 61 10.02 -29.39 -19.58
C ARG A 61 10.02 -29.03 -21.07
N LEU A 62 10.92 -28.14 -21.48
CA LEU A 62 11.07 -27.73 -22.89
C LEU A 62 11.49 -28.89 -23.79
N LYS A 63 12.44 -29.71 -23.37
CA LYS A 63 12.82 -30.94 -24.10
C LYS A 63 11.65 -31.91 -24.24
N ALA A 64 10.84 -32.07 -23.18
CA ALA A 64 9.65 -32.91 -23.24
C ALA A 64 8.61 -32.37 -24.23
N ALA A 65 8.56 -31.06 -24.42
CA ALA A 65 7.75 -30.39 -25.44
C ALA A 65 8.40 -30.38 -26.85
N GLY A 66 9.53 -31.08 -27.05
CA GLY A 66 10.20 -31.19 -28.34
C GLY A 66 11.19 -30.05 -28.68
N ALA A 67 11.48 -29.15 -27.73
CA ALA A 67 12.46 -28.10 -27.97
C ALA A 67 13.90 -28.66 -28.00
N THR A 68 14.64 -28.32 -29.05
CA THR A 68 16.07 -28.67 -29.21
C THR A 68 17.00 -27.54 -28.76
N VAL A 69 16.48 -26.32 -28.66
CA VAL A 69 17.19 -25.10 -28.22
C VAL A 69 16.28 -24.24 -27.34
N TRP A 70 16.85 -23.42 -26.47
CA TRP A 70 16.12 -22.41 -25.73
C TRP A 70 15.47 -21.41 -26.72
N PRO A 71 14.17 -21.12 -26.58
CA PRO A 71 13.48 -20.19 -27.47
C PRO A 71 14.11 -18.80 -27.36
N LEU A 72 14.23 -18.08 -28.48
CA LEU A 72 14.95 -16.79 -28.58
C LEU A 72 14.50 -15.74 -27.55
N LYS A 73 13.23 -15.74 -27.14
CA LYS A 73 12.71 -14.88 -26.05
C LYS A 73 13.21 -15.27 -24.65
N ALA A 74 13.40 -16.56 -24.40
CA ALA A 74 14.04 -17.04 -23.17
C ALA A 74 15.57 -16.87 -23.23
N ALA A 75 16.12 -16.67 -24.42
CA ALA A 75 17.55 -16.57 -24.66
C ALA A 75 18.08 -15.12 -24.66
N SER A 76 17.18 -14.13 -24.69
CA SER A 76 17.48 -12.69 -24.73
C SER A 76 17.30 -11.95 -23.39
N SER A 77 17.02 -12.65 -22.28
CA SER A 77 16.95 -12.03 -20.94
C SER A 77 18.30 -11.51 -20.42
N ASP A 78 19.41 -11.67 -21.15
CA ASP A 78 20.75 -11.49 -20.59
C ASP A 78 21.56 -10.28 -21.12
N ALA A 79 21.06 -9.47 -22.06
CA ALA A 79 21.86 -8.35 -22.60
C ALA A 79 21.17 -6.98 -22.66
N SER A 80 19.85 -6.89 -22.84
CA SER A 80 19.14 -5.60 -22.72
C SER A 80 18.42 -5.41 -21.39
N GLU A 81 18.29 -6.48 -20.59
CA GLU A 81 17.80 -6.39 -19.21
C GLU A 81 18.92 -6.05 -18.22
N ASN A 82 20.20 -6.20 -18.56
CA ASN A 82 21.31 -5.82 -17.67
C ASN A 82 21.56 -4.30 -17.54
N LYS A 83 20.79 -3.47 -18.27
CA LYS A 83 20.65 -2.03 -17.96
C LYS A 83 19.37 -1.72 -17.18
N ARG A 84 18.47 -2.69 -17.02
CA ARG A 84 17.33 -2.63 -16.12
C ARG A 84 17.67 -3.43 -14.87
N ALA A 85 18.22 -2.67 -13.94
CA ALA A 85 17.98 -2.85 -12.53
C ALA A 85 18.91 -3.84 -11.80
N LYS A 86 20.17 -3.42 -11.67
CA LYS A 86 20.86 -3.50 -10.36
C LYS A 86 20.14 -2.63 -9.28
N ASP A 87 19.06 -1.95 -9.67
CA ASP A 87 18.12 -1.10 -8.91
C ASP A 87 16.80 -1.80 -8.48
N ASP A 88 16.54 -3.07 -8.84
CA ASP A 88 15.23 -3.71 -8.54
C ASP A 88 15.20 -4.43 -7.19
N PHE A 89 16.36 -4.57 -6.55
CA PHE A 89 16.37 -4.59 -5.09
C PHE A 89 16.27 -3.15 -4.65
N VAL A 90 15.03 -2.68 -4.46
CA VAL A 90 14.77 -1.47 -3.68
C VAL A 90 15.50 -1.65 -2.36
N ASP A 91 16.63 -0.97 -2.19
CA ASP A 91 17.33 -0.96 -0.92
C ASP A 91 16.32 -0.44 0.11
N ALA A 92 15.86 -1.30 1.01
CA ALA A 92 14.91 -0.91 2.03
C ALA A 92 15.46 0.23 2.91
N ASN A 93 16.77 0.47 2.89
CA ASN A 93 17.37 1.62 3.56
C ASN A 93 17.21 2.94 2.79
N ALA A 94 17.01 2.86 1.47
CA ALA A 94 16.83 4.02 0.61
C ALA A 94 15.39 4.52 0.59
N LEU A 95 14.42 3.68 1.00
CA LEU A 95 13.00 4.00 0.93
C LEU A 95 12.63 5.22 1.79
N THR A 96 11.96 6.16 1.13
CA THR A 96 11.37 7.34 1.74
C THR A 96 9.99 7.03 2.33
N VAL A 97 9.53 7.84 3.28
CA VAL A 97 8.17 7.76 3.84
C VAL A 97 7.12 7.78 2.72
N GLY A 98 7.33 8.61 1.69
CA GLY A 98 6.44 8.75 0.55
C GLY A 98 6.26 7.44 -0.23
N GLU A 99 7.37 6.77 -0.51
CA GLU A 99 7.40 5.48 -1.20
C GLU A 99 6.79 4.37 -0.35
N VAL A 100 7.15 4.29 0.94
CA VAL A 100 6.56 3.30 1.86
C VAL A 100 5.05 3.47 1.98
N CYS A 101 4.56 4.71 2.09
CA CYS A 101 3.11 4.97 2.09
C CYS A 101 2.44 4.51 0.78
N SER A 102 3.12 4.64 -0.35
CA SER A 102 2.59 4.24 -1.65
C SER A 102 2.54 2.71 -1.78
N LEU A 103 3.63 2.02 -1.39
CA LEU A 103 3.67 0.55 -1.34
C LEU A 103 2.61 -0.03 -0.39
N TYR A 104 2.44 0.60 0.79
CA TYR A 104 1.40 0.23 1.73
C TYR A 104 0.00 0.41 1.14
N LEU A 105 -0.24 1.51 0.41
CA LEU A 105 -1.52 1.73 -0.27
C LEU A 105 -1.76 0.72 -1.41
N ASP A 106 -0.72 0.39 -2.17
CA ASP A 106 -0.78 -0.58 -3.26
C ASP A 106 -1.07 -2.00 -2.75
N SER A 107 -0.66 -2.34 -1.53
CA SER A 107 -1.09 -3.59 -0.87
C SER A 107 -2.62 -3.64 -0.72
N TYR A 108 -3.26 -2.54 -0.31
CA TYR A 108 -4.72 -2.48 -0.19
C TYR A 108 -5.43 -2.38 -1.54
N ARG A 109 -4.81 -1.76 -2.56
CA ARG A 109 -5.36 -1.75 -3.93
C ARG A 109 -5.47 -3.18 -4.47
N ARG A 110 -4.43 -4.00 -4.31
CA ARG A 110 -4.45 -5.43 -4.67
C ARG A 110 -5.54 -6.20 -3.91
N LEU A 111 -5.71 -5.93 -2.62
CA LEU A 111 -6.80 -6.53 -1.84
C LEU A 111 -8.19 -6.07 -2.31
N ALA A 112 -8.33 -4.81 -2.75
CA ALA A 112 -9.58 -4.29 -3.28
C ALA A 112 -9.91 -4.87 -4.67
N GLU A 113 -8.92 -5.05 -5.53
CA GLU A 113 -9.05 -5.79 -6.80
C GLU A 113 -9.51 -7.23 -6.56
N ALA A 114 -8.96 -7.89 -5.55
CA ALA A 114 -9.38 -9.20 -5.08
C ALA A 114 -10.71 -9.20 -4.27
N LYS A 115 -11.41 -8.06 -4.20
CA LYS A 115 -12.69 -7.85 -3.49
C LYS A 115 -12.66 -8.18 -1.99
N GLN A 116 -11.48 -8.25 -1.39
CA GLN A 116 -11.31 -8.47 0.05
C GLN A 116 -11.59 -7.19 0.85
N VAL A 117 -11.37 -6.03 0.22
CA VAL A 117 -11.52 -4.71 0.85
C VAL A 117 -12.28 -3.77 -0.10
N SER A 118 -13.09 -2.86 0.45
CA SER A 118 -13.79 -1.86 -0.37
C SER A 118 -12.85 -0.75 -0.87
N TRP A 119 -13.10 -0.24 -2.08
CA TRP A 119 -12.41 0.96 -2.60
C TRP A 119 -12.56 2.19 -1.70
N GLY A 120 -13.70 2.31 -1.00
CA GLY A 120 -13.90 3.38 -0.02
C GLY A 120 -12.89 3.33 1.14
N PHE A 121 -12.47 2.14 1.54
CA PHE A 121 -11.41 1.96 2.53
C PHE A 121 -10.06 2.42 1.97
N VAL A 122 -9.72 2.03 0.73
CA VAL A 122 -8.48 2.45 0.04
C VAL A 122 -8.38 3.97 -0.01
N HIS A 123 -9.40 4.66 -0.52
CA HIS A 123 -9.42 6.13 -0.60
C HIS A 123 -9.34 6.80 0.78
N SER A 124 -10.03 6.23 1.78
CA SER A 124 -9.94 6.74 3.15
C SER A 124 -8.54 6.57 3.72
N THR A 125 -7.86 5.47 3.41
CA THR A 125 -6.47 5.21 3.81
C THR A 125 -5.50 6.14 3.10
N GLU A 126 -5.64 6.34 1.78
CA GLU A 126 -4.86 7.30 1.00
C GLU A 126 -4.92 8.72 1.60
N HIS A 127 -6.13 9.21 1.91
CA HIS A 127 -6.29 10.51 2.55
C HIS A 127 -5.57 10.59 3.92
N ARG A 128 -5.63 9.52 4.72
CA ARG A 128 -4.93 9.45 6.01
C ARG A 128 -3.41 9.44 5.82
N LEU A 129 -2.90 8.65 4.88
CA LEU A 129 -1.48 8.61 4.55
C LEU A 129 -0.97 9.96 4.01
N GLY A 130 -1.81 10.73 3.32
CA GLY A 130 -1.46 12.11 2.94
C GLY A 130 -1.11 13.00 4.14
N TRP A 131 -1.78 12.81 5.29
CA TRP A 131 -1.41 13.49 6.54
C TRP A 131 -0.15 12.91 7.18
N VAL A 132 0.03 11.58 7.09
CA VAL A 132 1.24 10.91 7.60
C VAL A 132 2.49 11.38 6.85
N LYS A 133 2.43 11.47 5.52
CA LYS A 133 3.51 12.01 4.68
C LYS A 133 3.89 13.43 5.07
N ARG A 134 2.90 14.30 5.34
CA ARG A 134 3.16 15.66 5.82
C ARG A 134 3.79 15.69 7.21
N ALA A 135 3.41 14.75 8.09
CA ALA A 135 3.87 14.75 9.47
C ALA A 135 5.28 14.18 9.65
N LEU A 136 5.63 13.12 8.92
CA LEU A 136 6.96 12.51 8.95
C LEU A 136 7.92 13.09 7.90
N GLY A 137 7.39 13.80 6.90
CA GLY A 137 8.13 14.32 5.75
C GLY A 137 8.17 13.31 4.61
N GLU A 138 7.67 13.70 3.42
CA GLU A 138 7.50 12.79 2.28
C GLU A 138 8.82 12.21 1.76
N HIS A 139 9.89 13.00 1.78
CA HIS A 139 11.20 12.64 1.25
C HIS A 139 12.18 12.14 2.33
N VAL A 140 11.74 12.03 3.58
CA VAL A 140 12.58 11.54 4.67
C VAL A 140 12.76 10.03 4.52
N ARG A 141 13.99 9.54 4.66
CA ARG A 141 14.27 8.10 4.64
C ARG A 141 13.71 7.42 5.88
N LEU A 142 13.02 6.30 5.71
CA LEU A 142 12.41 5.63 6.85
C LEU A 142 13.46 5.11 7.84
N ALA A 143 14.61 4.67 7.35
CA ALA A 143 15.73 4.22 8.18
C ALA A 143 16.22 5.28 9.18
N SER A 144 16.08 6.58 8.88
CA SER A 144 16.46 7.66 9.79
C SER A 144 15.39 8.04 10.82
N ILE A 145 14.19 7.47 10.72
CA ILE A 145 13.08 7.81 11.62
C ILE A 145 13.22 7.04 12.93
N GLY A 146 13.57 7.75 13.99
CA GLY A 146 13.65 7.21 15.33
C GLY A 146 12.40 7.49 16.16
N GLU A 147 12.54 7.29 17.47
CA GLU A 147 11.49 7.55 18.44
C GLU A 147 11.07 9.03 18.47
N ARG A 148 12.05 9.94 18.39
CA ARG A 148 11.82 11.39 18.46
C ARG A 148 11.00 11.88 17.27
N GLU A 149 11.37 11.47 16.06
CA GLU A 149 10.73 11.90 14.82
C GLU A 149 9.28 11.41 14.76
N ILE A 150 9.02 10.18 15.23
CA ILE A 150 7.65 9.65 15.37
C ILE A 150 6.86 10.46 16.39
N GLN A 151 7.46 10.76 17.55
CA GLN A 151 6.80 11.55 18.59
C GLN A 151 6.44 12.95 18.08
N GLU A 152 7.33 13.62 17.38
CA GLU A 152 7.10 14.93 16.76
C GLU A 152 5.97 14.88 15.73
N ALA A 153 5.96 13.86 14.86
CA ALA A 153 4.90 13.67 13.88
C ALA A 153 3.53 13.41 14.54
N VAL A 154 3.49 12.63 15.63
CA VAL A 154 2.26 12.42 16.40
C VAL A 154 1.82 13.74 17.06
N LEU A 155 2.73 14.48 17.69
CA LEU A 155 2.42 15.77 18.31
C LEU A 155 1.91 16.80 17.30
N LEU A 156 2.46 16.81 16.09
CA LEU A 156 1.96 17.66 15.00
C LEU A 156 0.50 17.34 14.69
N LEU A 157 0.15 16.06 14.54
CA LEU A 157 -1.24 15.65 14.28
C LEU A 157 -2.16 15.94 15.47
N VAL A 158 -1.68 15.77 16.70
CA VAL A 158 -2.41 16.04 17.95
C VAL A 158 -2.75 17.52 18.10
N ARG A 159 -1.91 18.43 17.58
CA ARG A 159 -2.19 19.88 17.51
C ARG A 159 -3.31 20.24 16.52
N ARG A 160 -3.88 19.25 15.82
CA ARG A 160 -5.02 19.40 14.89
C ARG A 160 -4.76 20.47 13.83
N PRO A 161 -3.80 20.24 12.91
CA PRO A 161 -3.52 21.19 11.84
C PRO A 161 -4.79 21.47 11.02
N LEU A 162 -4.82 22.63 10.37
CA LEU A 162 -5.98 23.07 9.60
C LEU A 162 -6.26 22.11 8.44
N ALA A 163 -7.52 21.70 8.28
CA ALA A 163 -7.94 20.83 7.20
C ALA A 163 -7.65 21.50 5.84
N ARG A 164 -7.32 20.68 4.82
CA ARG A 164 -7.09 21.22 3.48
C ARG A 164 -8.36 21.90 2.97
N ARG A 165 -8.24 23.17 2.59
CA ARG A 165 -9.33 23.91 1.94
C ARG A 165 -9.67 23.23 0.61
N ARG A 166 -10.95 22.94 0.38
CA ARG A 166 -11.45 22.55 -0.94
C ARG A 166 -11.81 23.82 -1.72
N ASN A 167 -11.59 23.82 -3.04
CA ASN A 167 -11.82 24.99 -3.89
C ASN A 167 -13.25 25.57 -3.79
N HIS A 168 -14.23 24.74 -3.44
CA HIS A 168 -15.63 25.15 -3.28
C HIS A 168 -16.02 25.57 -1.85
N GLN A 169 -15.09 25.55 -0.88
CA GLN A 169 -15.36 26.00 0.48
C GLN A 169 -15.08 27.50 0.63
N THR A 170 -16.16 28.24 0.89
CA THR A 170 -16.14 29.67 1.23
C THR A 170 -15.69 29.92 2.66
N LYS A 171 -15.98 29.00 3.59
CA LYS A 171 -15.58 29.11 5.00
C LYS A 171 -14.09 28.84 5.19
N GLU A 172 -13.50 29.52 6.17
CA GLU A 172 -12.11 29.32 6.57
C GLU A 172 -11.83 27.86 6.98
N PRO A 173 -10.61 27.36 6.76
CA PRO A 173 -10.28 25.98 7.06
C PRO A 173 -10.37 25.72 8.56
N ARG A 174 -11.16 24.73 8.95
CA ARG A 174 -11.30 24.32 10.36
C ARG A 174 -10.16 23.39 10.78
N PRO A 175 -9.77 23.35 12.07
CA PRO A 175 -8.89 22.33 12.60
C PRO A 175 -9.41 20.93 12.28
N LEU A 176 -8.52 19.97 12.06
CA LEU A 176 -8.91 18.57 11.85
C LEU A 176 -9.79 18.07 13.00
N ALA A 177 -10.82 17.29 12.67
CA ALA A 177 -11.63 16.62 13.69
C ALA A 177 -10.79 15.62 14.49
N ILE A 178 -11.08 15.47 15.79
CA ILE A 178 -10.36 14.54 16.69
C ILE A 178 -10.36 13.11 16.13
N LYS A 179 -11.52 12.64 15.65
CA LYS A 179 -11.65 11.31 15.02
C LYS A 179 -10.74 11.14 13.80
N THR A 180 -10.57 12.21 13.00
CA THR A 180 -9.67 12.20 11.84
C THR A 180 -8.22 12.08 12.30
N VAL A 181 -7.81 12.84 13.31
CA VAL A 181 -6.46 12.76 13.89
C VAL A 181 -6.18 11.35 14.42
N VAL A 182 -7.09 10.79 15.21
CA VAL A 182 -6.97 9.42 15.75
C VAL A 182 -6.80 8.41 14.61
N ASN A 183 -7.57 8.55 13.54
CA ASN A 183 -7.48 7.66 12.39
C ASN A 183 -6.17 7.84 11.59
N CYS A 184 -5.63 9.06 11.47
CA CYS A 184 -4.33 9.31 10.85
C CYS A 184 -3.20 8.69 11.68
N VAL A 185 -3.21 8.87 13.01
CA VAL A 185 -2.20 8.29 13.91
C VAL A 185 -2.27 6.75 13.89
N ARG A 186 -3.47 6.17 13.84
CA ARG A 186 -3.65 4.71 13.65
C ARG A 186 -3.11 4.23 12.31
N ALA A 187 -3.35 4.98 11.23
CA ALA A 187 -2.82 4.65 9.91
C ALA A 187 -1.29 4.75 9.87
N MET A 188 -0.69 5.76 10.51
CA MET A 188 0.76 5.90 10.68
C MET A 188 1.34 4.68 11.38
N LYS A 189 0.76 4.30 12.53
CA LYS A 189 1.18 3.11 13.27
C LYS A 189 1.13 1.86 12.40
N ALA A 190 -0.01 1.63 11.74
CA ALA A 190 -0.22 0.45 10.92
C ALA A 190 0.77 0.38 9.74
N MET A 191 1.04 1.51 9.09
CA MET A 191 2.03 1.59 8.01
C MET A 191 3.46 1.27 8.50
N LEU A 192 3.88 1.81 9.65
CA LEU A 192 5.20 1.53 10.21
C LEU A 192 5.36 0.08 10.69
N VAL A 193 4.30 -0.50 11.27
CA VAL A 193 4.28 -1.92 11.63
C VAL A 193 4.36 -2.80 10.39
N TRP A 194 3.54 -2.51 9.38
CA TRP A 194 3.57 -3.22 8.11
C TRP A 194 4.95 -3.15 7.45
N TYR A 195 5.59 -1.98 7.46
CA TYR A 195 6.94 -1.84 6.92
C TYR A 195 7.99 -2.65 7.67
N PHE A 196 7.90 -2.70 9.00
CA PHE A 196 8.78 -3.53 9.83
C PHE A 196 8.59 -5.03 9.54
N GLU A 197 7.39 -5.44 9.17
CA GLU A 197 7.06 -6.83 8.80
C GLU A 197 7.50 -7.20 7.37
N MET A 198 7.92 -6.24 6.54
CA MET A 198 8.43 -6.52 5.20
C MET A 198 9.84 -7.15 5.25
N ASP A 199 10.06 -8.14 4.40
CA ASP A 199 11.37 -8.75 4.20
C ASP A 199 12.42 -7.71 3.77
N GLY A 200 13.62 -7.78 4.34
CA GLY A 200 14.71 -6.86 4.03
C GLY A 200 14.62 -5.48 4.70
N CYS A 201 13.60 -5.23 5.53
CA CYS A 201 13.48 -4.00 6.29
C CYS A 201 14.63 -3.84 7.30
N ALA A 202 15.44 -2.80 7.15
CA ALA A 202 16.47 -2.46 8.13
C ALA A 202 16.04 -1.36 9.13
N TRP A 203 14.82 -0.84 9.00
CA TRP A 203 14.26 0.03 10.01
C TRP A 203 13.94 -0.76 11.28
N SER A 204 14.52 -0.34 12.41
CA SER A 204 14.31 -1.00 13.69
C SER A 204 13.19 -0.33 14.48
N LYS A 205 12.19 -1.11 14.90
CA LYS A 205 11.08 -0.65 15.73
C LYS A 205 11.59 -0.07 17.07
N PRO A 206 11.30 1.21 17.41
CA PRO A 206 11.73 1.81 18.67
C PRO A 206 11.18 1.09 19.92
N LYS A 207 11.96 1.07 21.01
CA LYS A 207 11.59 0.38 22.27
C LYS A 207 10.22 0.81 22.83
N ARG A 208 9.89 2.10 22.75
CA ARG A 208 8.63 2.66 23.27
C ARG A 208 7.55 2.85 22.19
N PHE A 209 7.69 2.20 21.03
CA PHE A 209 6.83 2.41 19.86
C PHE A 209 5.33 2.43 20.20
N GLU A 210 4.82 1.42 20.91
CA GLU A 210 3.39 1.34 21.25
C GLU A 210 2.90 2.53 22.09
N LYS A 211 3.76 3.07 22.96
CA LYS A 211 3.44 4.20 23.82
C LYS A 211 3.34 5.52 23.04
N LEU A 212 4.08 5.65 21.93
CA LEU A 212 4.08 6.86 21.09
C LEU A 212 2.71 7.12 20.44
N PHE A 213 1.96 6.06 20.15
CA PHE A 213 0.64 6.15 19.52
C PHE A 213 -0.52 6.20 20.52
N ARG A 214 -0.25 6.26 21.83
CA ARG A 214 -1.29 6.32 22.87
C ARG A 214 -1.85 7.73 22.99
N LEU A 215 -2.97 7.98 22.31
CA LEU A 215 -3.65 9.28 22.31
C LEU A 215 -4.63 9.43 23.48
N ARG A 216 -4.56 10.57 24.18
CA ARG A 216 -5.59 11.01 25.14
C ARG A 216 -6.58 11.95 24.46
N GLN A 217 -7.65 11.39 23.88
CA GLN A 217 -8.62 12.16 23.08
C GLN A 217 -9.23 13.34 23.83
N ARG A 218 -9.50 13.17 25.13
CA ARG A 218 -10.04 14.23 26.00
C ARG A 218 -9.17 15.50 26.00
N HIS A 219 -7.85 15.35 25.86
CA HIS A 219 -6.92 16.48 25.89
C HIS A 219 -6.83 17.23 24.56
N MET A 220 -7.33 16.64 23.46
CA MET A 220 -7.36 17.25 22.12
C MET A 220 -8.65 18.04 21.85
N ALA A 221 -9.67 17.83 22.67
CA ALA A 221 -10.93 18.55 22.59
C ALA A 221 -10.80 19.92 23.23
N THR A 222 -11.36 20.94 22.59
CA THR A 222 -11.57 22.26 23.20
C THR A 222 -12.61 22.15 24.33
N ALA A 223 -12.66 23.12 25.24
CA ALA A 223 -13.66 23.13 26.32
C ALA A 223 -15.08 23.03 25.75
N GLU A 224 -15.38 23.82 24.72
CA GLU A 224 -16.67 23.80 24.02
C GLU A 224 -17.01 22.46 23.37
N GLU A 225 -16.03 21.77 22.76
CA GLU A 225 -16.26 20.45 22.17
C GLU A 225 -16.50 19.38 23.25
N ARG A 226 -15.88 19.53 24.44
CA ARG A 226 -16.12 18.63 25.58
C ARG A 226 -17.51 18.82 26.15
N GLU A 227 -17.96 20.06 26.29
CA GLU A 227 -19.31 20.38 26.75
C GLU A 227 -20.36 19.85 25.78
N ARG A 228 -20.17 20.04 24.46
CA ARG A 228 -21.06 19.47 23.44
C ARG A 228 -21.13 17.95 23.50
N ALA A 229 -19.98 17.28 23.61
CA ALA A 229 -19.93 15.83 23.72
C ALA A 229 -20.54 15.33 25.05
N ALA A 230 -20.41 16.08 26.13
CA ALA A 230 -21.06 15.76 27.41
C ALA A 230 -22.58 15.93 27.31
N MET A 231 -23.06 16.99 26.66
CA MET A 231 -24.49 17.19 26.38
C MET A 231 -25.06 16.05 25.53
N GLU A 232 -24.38 15.64 24.44
CA GLU A 232 -24.82 14.52 23.59
C GLU A 232 -24.91 13.18 24.36
N VAL A 233 -24.00 12.93 25.31
CA VAL A 233 -24.01 11.69 26.12
C VAL A 233 -25.10 11.72 27.19
N VAL A 234 -25.38 12.90 27.75
CA VAL A 234 -26.40 13.07 28.80
C VAL A 234 -27.81 13.10 28.19
N SER A 235 -28.00 13.68 27.00
CA SER A 235 -29.32 13.80 26.41
C SER A 235 -29.82 12.48 25.82
N GLY A 236 -28.96 11.61 25.26
CA GLY A 236 -29.41 10.39 24.56
C GLY A 236 -30.28 10.66 23.31
N GLU A 237 -30.77 11.88 23.15
CA GLU A 237 -31.48 12.43 22.03
C GLU A 237 -30.50 12.58 20.88
N VAL A 238 -30.49 11.57 20.02
CA VAL A 238 -30.07 11.76 18.64
C VAL A 238 -30.90 12.93 18.11
N ALA A 239 -30.27 13.99 17.60
CA ALA A 239 -30.99 15.10 16.99
C ALA A 239 -31.94 14.56 15.91
N THR A 240 -33.23 14.51 16.22
CA THR A 240 -34.29 14.07 15.32
C THR A 240 -34.99 15.28 14.74
N PHE A 241 -35.34 15.22 13.47
CA PHE A 241 -36.21 16.25 12.89
C PHE A 241 -37.60 16.16 13.50
N THR A 242 -38.19 17.31 13.85
CA THR A 242 -39.60 17.37 14.22
C THR A 242 -40.47 17.20 12.96
N ILE A 243 -41.78 16.96 13.16
CA ILE A 243 -42.71 16.81 12.03
C ILE A 243 -42.79 18.11 11.21
N GLU A 244 -42.69 19.27 11.86
CA GLU A 244 -42.70 20.60 11.22
C GLU A 244 -41.45 20.82 10.38
N GLU A 245 -40.28 20.42 10.88
CA GLU A 245 -39.02 20.49 10.15
C GLU A 245 -39.03 19.53 8.94
N LEU A 246 -39.58 18.33 9.11
CA LEU A 246 -39.76 17.37 8.02
C LEU A 246 -40.73 17.87 6.95
N SER A 247 -41.80 18.57 7.36
CA SER A 247 -42.78 19.16 6.44
C SER A 247 -42.15 20.28 5.63
N THR A 248 -41.37 21.16 6.27
CA THR A 248 -40.62 22.21 5.59
C THR A 248 -39.62 21.62 4.59
N LEU A 249 -38.88 20.58 4.99
CA LEU A 249 -37.95 19.88 4.10
C LEU A 249 -38.66 19.20 2.93
N TRP A 250 -39.87 18.67 3.15
CA TRP A 250 -40.67 18.02 2.11
C TRP A 250 -41.12 19.01 1.04
N GLU A 251 -41.58 20.20 1.43
CA GLU A 251 -42.04 21.24 0.52
C GLU A 251 -40.91 21.72 -0.40
N GLU A 252 -39.71 21.94 0.15
CA GLU A 252 -38.53 22.40 -0.60
C GLU A 252 -37.81 21.28 -1.38
N ALA A 253 -38.08 20.01 -1.06
CA ALA A 253 -37.40 18.88 -1.68
C ALA A 253 -37.87 18.62 -3.13
N SER A 254 -36.92 18.30 -4.02
CA SER A 254 -37.24 17.74 -5.34
C SER A 254 -37.93 16.36 -5.21
N ASN A 255 -38.70 15.94 -6.23
CA ASN A 255 -39.41 14.66 -6.24
C ASN A 255 -38.51 13.44 -5.93
N LYS A 256 -37.24 13.47 -6.37
CA LYS A 256 -36.28 12.41 -6.09
C LYS A 256 -35.87 12.38 -4.61
N VAL A 257 -35.71 13.55 -3.99
CA VAL A 257 -35.38 13.66 -2.56
C VAL A 257 -36.59 13.25 -1.71
N ARG A 258 -37.80 13.66 -2.09
CA ARG A 258 -39.06 13.22 -1.46
C ARG A 258 -39.19 11.69 -1.42
N LEU A 259 -38.93 11.02 -2.55
CA LEU A 259 -38.93 9.55 -2.62
C LEU A 259 -37.93 8.95 -1.60
N PHE A 260 -36.73 9.50 -1.50
CA PHE A 260 -35.73 9.04 -0.54
C PHE A 260 -36.11 9.34 0.92
N MET A 261 -36.77 10.47 1.19
CA MET A 261 -37.30 10.79 2.52
C MET A 261 -38.36 9.76 2.93
N LEU A 262 -39.33 9.45 2.06
CA LEU A 262 -40.33 8.41 2.34
C LEU A 262 -39.67 7.05 2.56
N LEU A 263 -38.70 6.67 1.73
CA LEU A 263 -38.03 5.38 1.85
C LEU A 263 -37.20 5.27 3.15
N GLY A 264 -36.52 6.36 3.53
CA GLY A 264 -35.76 6.43 4.77
C GLY A 264 -36.65 6.37 6.01
N LEU A 265 -37.76 7.11 6.00
CA LEU A 265 -38.72 7.16 7.11
C LEU A 265 -39.47 5.83 7.29
N ASN A 266 -39.89 5.18 6.21
CA ASN A 266 -40.67 3.93 6.30
C ASN A 266 -39.80 2.70 6.59
N CYS A 267 -38.56 2.65 6.09
CA CYS A 267 -37.73 1.45 6.21
C CYS A 267 -36.66 1.53 7.30
N GLY A 268 -36.49 2.68 7.97
CA GLY A 268 -35.40 2.91 8.93
C GLY A 268 -34.00 2.74 8.31
N GLY A 269 -33.92 2.70 6.98
CA GLY A 269 -32.72 2.32 6.24
C GLY A 269 -31.80 3.50 6.00
N LYS A 270 -30.48 3.26 6.04
CA LYS A 270 -29.49 4.25 5.57
C LYS A 270 -29.62 4.42 4.06
N VAL A 271 -30.18 5.54 3.63
CA VAL A 271 -30.24 5.90 2.21
C VAL A 271 -28.85 6.34 1.75
N ARG A 272 -28.25 5.58 0.83
CA ARG A 272 -27.00 5.95 0.18
C ARG A 272 -27.32 6.69 -1.12
N ILE A 273 -27.36 8.01 -1.08
CA ILE A 273 -27.59 8.82 -2.28
C ILE A 273 -26.30 8.83 -3.11
N PRO A 274 -26.28 8.24 -4.32
CA PRO A 274 -25.11 8.34 -5.20
C PRO A 274 -24.96 9.78 -5.68
N VAL A 275 -23.88 10.43 -5.27
CA VAL A 275 -23.50 11.74 -5.82
C VAL A 275 -22.88 11.49 -7.19
N ASN A 276 -23.65 11.74 -8.26
CA ASN A 276 -23.15 11.64 -9.63
C ASN A 276 -21.99 12.63 -9.81
N SER A 277 -20.81 12.12 -10.16
CA SER A 277 -19.59 12.92 -10.34
C SER A 277 -19.53 13.68 -11.68
N ASN A 278 -20.65 13.78 -12.41
CA ASN A 278 -20.72 14.40 -13.74
C ASN A 278 -21.15 15.88 -13.77
N TYR A 279 -21.25 16.57 -12.63
CA TYR A 279 -21.49 18.03 -12.59
C TYR A 279 -20.21 18.87 -12.85
N LYS A 280 -19.29 18.40 -13.70
CA LYS A 280 -18.03 19.09 -14.03
C LYS A 280 -17.94 19.61 -15.48
N GLN A 281 -19.00 19.56 -16.27
CA GLN A 281 -18.98 20.07 -17.66
C GLN A 281 -20.14 21.00 -18.05
N MET A 282 -20.79 21.66 -17.09
CA MET A 282 -21.65 22.81 -17.42
C MET A 282 -21.42 23.94 -16.43
N LYS A 283 -20.43 24.77 -16.75
CA LYS A 283 -20.41 26.24 -16.61
C LYS A 283 -19.10 26.76 -17.19
#